data_AF-A0A430FNW0-F1
#
_entry.id   AF-A0A430FNW0-F1
#
_cell.length_a   1.000
_cell.length_b   1.000
_cell.length_c   1.000
_cell.angle_alpha   90.00
_cell.angle_beta   90.00
_cell.angle_gamma   90.00
#
_symmetry.space_group_name_H-M   'P 1'
#
loop_
_entity.id
_entity.type
_entity.pdbx_description
1 polymer ?
#
loop_
_entity_poly.entity_id
_entity_poly.type
_entity_poly.pdbx_seq_one_letter_code
_entity_poly.pdbx_strand_id
1 'polypeptide(L)'
;MARGISQVRPHLVFTSQTAAILHGFELSYQAIDGKLHVATEAPVRHAFPGLCFERTPEITPQIIDGMQVVPAAHTATFCCLTLPFRYALQVIDSALRSGVSPESIAQSCNAWKRDCSRVTKMLMLADPNSENGGESLFRALLLELGFARPLTQVVLIGPTSGQIYRVDFLYITPNGKLVIIEFNGMAKYSDTSMLNGQSLQQKVGAQMLREEDLKAMGATVINASWNTLRKPQALKSTLLEAGVPLSRTPLSWLRTGFDLEQARKTDYSIAAQANISGNSFAA
;
A
#
# COMPACT_ATOMS: atom_id res chain seq x y z
N MET A 1 12.30 -8.10 16.40
CA MET A 1 11.40 -8.83 17.33
C MET A 1 11.14 -10.27 16.86
N ALA A 2 10.68 -10.50 15.63
CA ALA A 2 10.39 -11.85 15.11
C ALA A 2 11.55 -12.86 15.26
N ARG A 3 12.78 -12.48 14.85
CA ARG A 3 13.97 -13.33 15.03
C ARG A 3 14.20 -13.73 16.49
N GLY A 4 14.13 -12.78 17.42
CA GLY A 4 14.34 -13.04 18.84
C GLY A 4 13.32 -14.01 19.43
N ILE A 5 12.02 -13.84 19.12
CA ILE A 5 11.02 -14.79 19.63
C ILE A 5 11.12 -16.17 18.98
N SER A 6 11.54 -16.26 17.71
CA SER A 6 11.71 -17.55 17.03
C SER A 6 12.83 -18.41 17.62
N GLN A 7 13.85 -17.80 18.24
CA GLN A 7 14.90 -18.53 18.95
C GLN A 7 14.38 -19.16 20.25
N VAL A 8 13.49 -18.46 20.96
CA VAL A 8 12.89 -18.95 22.23
C VAL A 8 11.72 -19.90 21.97
N ARG A 9 10.96 -19.66 20.90
CA ARG A 9 9.78 -20.44 20.52
C ARG A 9 9.83 -20.80 19.03
N PRO A 10 10.66 -21.78 18.64
CA PRO A 10 10.89 -22.12 17.23
C PRO A 10 9.68 -22.76 16.53
N HIS A 11 8.66 -23.16 17.29
CA HIS A 11 7.41 -23.71 16.77
C HIS A 11 6.40 -22.63 16.33
N LEU A 12 6.65 -21.34 16.62
CA LEU A 12 5.73 -20.29 16.19
C LEU A 12 5.83 -20.09 14.68
N VAL A 13 4.67 -20.13 14.03
CA VAL A 13 4.53 -19.84 12.60
C VAL A 13 4.01 -18.41 12.44
N PHE A 14 4.77 -17.55 11.77
CA PHE A 14 4.37 -16.17 11.51
C PHE A 14 3.39 -16.07 10.33
N THR A 15 2.40 -15.19 10.47
CA THR A 15 1.34 -14.96 9.47
C THR A 15 1.06 -13.46 9.28
N SER A 16 0.10 -13.12 8.40
CA SER A 16 -0.40 -11.76 8.15
C SER A 16 0.71 -10.72 8.00
N GLN A 17 0.62 -9.59 8.70
CA GLN A 17 1.55 -8.45 8.57
C GLN A 17 3.00 -8.86 8.84
N THR A 18 3.22 -9.73 9.85
CA THR A 18 4.57 -10.21 10.17
C THR A 18 5.13 -11.07 9.05
N ALA A 19 4.33 -12.00 8.51
CA ALA A 19 4.76 -12.80 7.36
C ALA A 19 4.98 -11.94 6.11
N ALA A 20 4.15 -10.91 5.86
CA ALA A 20 4.32 -10.02 4.72
C ALA A 20 5.68 -9.31 4.76
N ILE A 21 6.08 -8.80 5.93
CA ILE A 21 7.39 -8.19 6.14
C ILE A 21 8.52 -9.22 5.93
N LEU A 22 8.36 -10.43 6.45
CA LEU A 22 9.36 -11.50 6.30
C LEU A 22 9.51 -11.96 4.85
N HIS A 23 8.43 -11.94 4.06
CA HIS A 23 8.44 -12.17 2.62
C HIS A 23 9.08 -11.04 1.80
N GLY A 24 9.38 -9.90 2.43
CA GLY A 24 9.81 -8.71 1.72
C GLY A 24 8.68 -7.99 0.97
N PHE A 25 7.41 -8.32 1.28
CA PHE A 25 6.28 -7.58 0.71
C PHE A 25 6.23 -6.17 1.30
N GLU A 26 5.97 -5.21 0.43
CA GLU A 26 5.85 -3.82 0.83
C GLU A 26 4.55 -3.60 1.62
N LEU A 27 4.71 -3.04 2.81
CA LEU A 27 3.61 -2.73 3.71
C LEU A 27 3.91 -1.42 4.43
N SER A 28 2.97 -0.47 4.35
CA SER A 28 3.09 0.82 5.02
C SER A 28 3.20 0.65 6.53
N TYR A 29 4.08 1.41 7.17
CA TYR A 29 4.22 1.43 8.64
C TYR A 29 2.90 1.73 9.35
N GLN A 30 2.02 2.53 8.73
CA GLN A 30 0.69 2.84 9.28
C GLN A 30 -0.21 1.60 9.39
N ALA A 31 0.03 0.54 8.61
CA ALA A 31 -0.71 -0.70 8.68
C ALA A 31 -0.25 -1.59 9.85
N ILE A 32 0.99 -1.40 10.32
CA ILE A 32 1.59 -2.20 11.40
C ILE A 32 0.91 -1.84 12.73
N ASP A 33 0.44 -2.85 13.45
CA ASP A 33 -0.27 -2.67 14.72
C ASP A 33 0.62 -2.81 15.97
N GLY A 34 1.92 -3.08 15.76
CA GLY A 34 2.91 -3.26 16.81
C GLY A 34 2.97 -4.67 17.40
N LYS A 35 2.21 -5.64 16.86
CA LYS A 35 2.21 -7.03 17.29
C LYS A 35 2.92 -7.94 16.28
N LEU A 36 3.38 -9.09 16.75
CA LEU A 36 3.76 -10.20 15.90
C LEU A 36 2.54 -11.09 15.68
N HIS A 37 2.19 -11.30 14.41
CA HIS A 37 1.07 -12.11 13.99
C HIS A 37 1.51 -13.56 13.83
N VAL A 38 0.84 -14.45 14.56
CA VAL A 38 1.20 -15.87 14.69
C VAL A 38 -0.01 -16.74 14.33
N ALA A 39 0.21 -17.75 13.51
CA ALA A 39 -0.82 -18.71 13.15
C ALA A 39 -1.16 -19.64 14.32
N THR A 40 -2.44 -19.92 14.50
CA THR A 40 -2.95 -20.94 15.43
C THR A 40 -4.13 -21.69 14.81
N GLU A 41 -4.22 -22.99 15.01
CA GLU A 41 -5.36 -23.78 14.56
C GLU A 41 -6.55 -23.67 15.53
N ALA A 42 -6.25 -23.54 16.83
CA ALA A 42 -7.21 -23.47 17.91
C ALA A 42 -7.32 -22.05 18.50
N PRO A 43 -8.48 -21.67 19.08
CA PRO A 43 -8.60 -20.43 19.83
C PRO A 43 -7.62 -20.38 21.00
N VAL A 44 -6.82 -19.32 21.07
CA VAL A 44 -5.93 -19.06 22.20
C VAL A 44 -6.68 -18.26 23.25
N ARG A 45 -6.82 -18.82 24.45
CA ARG A 45 -7.60 -18.22 25.56
C ARG A 45 -6.82 -17.22 26.41
N HIS A 46 -5.50 -17.22 26.30
CA HIS A 46 -4.62 -16.34 27.06
C HIS A 46 -4.05 -15.24 26.17
N ALA A 47 -4.08 -14.00 26.67
CA ALA A 47 -3.40 -12.90 26.00
C ALA A 47 -1.89 -13.01 26.23
N PHE A 48 -1.12 -12.85 25.15
CA PHE A 48 0.33 -12.75 25.21
C PHE A 48 0.73 -11.35 24.73
N PRO A 49 1.35 -10.52 25.58
CA PRO A 49 1.78 -9.18 25.19
C PRO A 49 2.63 -9.21 23.91
N GLY A 50 2.27 -8.38 22.94
CA GLY A 50 2.98 -8.28 21.66
C GLY A 50 2.71 -9.40 20.65
N LEU A 51 1.86 -10.38 20.96
CA LEU A 51 1.44 -11.42 20.00
C LEU A 51 -0.04 -11.29 19.62
N CYS A 52 -0.32 -11.44 18.33
CA CYS A 52 -1.65 -11.59 17.79
C CYS A 52 -1.80 -12.99 17.22
N PHE A 53 -2.63 -13.83 17.87
CA PHE A 53 -2.90 -15.18 17.39
C PHE A 53 -4.05 -15.17 16.40
N GLU A 54 -3.79 -15.63 15.19
CA GLU A 54 -4.75 -15.66 14.10
C GLU A 54 -5.15 -17.08 13.72
N ARG A 55 -6.47 -17.32 13.70
CA ARG A 55 -6.99 -18.62 13.32
C ARG A 55 -6.63 -18.91 11.87
N THR A 56 -5.86 -19.97 11.69
CA THR A 56 -5.24 -20.37 10.43
C THR A 56 -5.55 -21.84 10.16
N PRO A 57 -6.01 -22.23 8.95
CA PRO A 57 -6.09 -23.62 8.54
C PRO A 57 -4.72 -24.30 8.67
N GLU A 58 -4.75 -25.63 8.73
CA GLU A 58 -3.52 -26.42 8.64
C GLU A 58 -2.81 -26.09 7.33
N ILE A 59 -1.61 -25.53 7.44
CA ILE A 59 -0.79 -25.07 6.32
C ILE A 59 0.65 -25.46 6.65
N THR A 60 1.33 -26.10 5.71
CA THR A 60 2.77 -26.36 5.82
C THR A 60 3.53 -25.03 5.74
N PRO A 61 4.24 -24.61 6.80
CA PRO A 61 5.02 -23.39 6.76
C PRO A 61 6.28 -23.57 5.93
N GLN A 62 6.84 -22.45 5.48
CA GLN A 62 8.18 -22.40 4.89
C GLN A 62 9.16 -21.73 5.88
N ILE A 63 10.45 -21.89 5.62
CA ILE A 63 11.49 -21.27 6.44
C ILE A 63 12.05 -20.03 5.73
N ILE A 64 12.03 -18.89 6.40
CA ILE A 64 12.68 -17.65 5.96
C ILE A 64 13.59 -17.18 7.09
N ASP A 65 14.89 -17.03 6.84
CA ASP A 65 15.86 -16.62 7.87
C ASP A 65 15.76 -17.45 9.17
N GLY A 66 15.48 -18.75 9.07
CA GLY A 66 15.32 -19.66 10.22
C GLY A 66 13.98 -19.54 10.96
N MET A 67 13.05 -18.70 10.48
CA MET A 67 11.71 -18.53 11.06
C MET A 67 10.66 -19.31 10.26
N GLN A 68 9.70 -19.93 10.94
CA GLN A 68 8.55 -20.54 10.28
C GLN A 68 7.58 -19.45 9.83
N VAL A 69 7.22 -19.42 8.55
CA VAL A 69 6.37 -18.40 7.95
C VAL A 69 5.33 -19.08 7.06
N VAL A 70 4.10 -18.59 7.10
CA VAL A 70 3.05 -19.00 6.17
C VAL A 70 3.50 -18.78 4.69
N PRO A 71 3.13 -19.66 3.75
CA PRO A 71 3.39 -19.51 2.31
C PRO A 71 3.00 -18.13 1.76
N ALA A 72 3.79 -17.61 0.82
CA ALA A 72 3.66 -16.25 0.26
C ALA A 72 2.22 -15.93 -0.23
N ALA A 73 1.61 -16.85 -0.98
CA ALA A 73 0.23 -16.71 -1.46
C ALA A 73 -0.80 -16.63 -0.31
N HIS A 74 -0.61 -17.45 0.73
CA HIS A 74 -1.46 -17.43 1.91
C HIS A 74 -1.28 -16.13 2.68
N THR A 75 -0.03 -15.65 2.87
CA THR A 75 0.27 -14.35 3.48
C THR A 75 -0.46 -13.21 2.77
N ALA A 76 -0.42 -13.18 1.43
CA ALA A 76 -1.12 -12.17 0.65
C ALA A 76 -2.64 -12.24 0.87
N THR A 77 -3.22 -13.44 0.89
CA THR A 77 -4.64 -13.68 1.19
C THR A 77 -5.03 -13.22 2.59
N PHE A 78 -4.23 -13.54 3.61
CA PHE A 78 -4.43 -13.09 4.97
C PHE A 78 -4.47 -11.56 5.06
N CYS A 79 -3.43 -10.91 4.55
CA CYS A 79 -3.35 -9.45 4.50
C CYS A 79 -4.55 -8.86 3.76
N CYS A 80 -4.98 -9.47 2.65
CA CYS A 80 -6.18 -9.05 1.94
C CYS A 80 -7.44 -9.12 2.81
N LEU A 81 -7.61 -10.18 3.60
CA LEU A 81 -8.80 -10.39 4.44
C LEU A 81 -8.81 -9.54 5.71
N THR A 82 -7.64 -9.22 6.28
CA THR A 82 -7.51 -8.56 7.59
C THR A 82 -7.20 -7.06 7.49
N LEU A 83 -6.47 -6.62 6.46
CA LEU A 83 -6.09 -5.21 6.34
C LEU A 83 -7.19 -4.35 5.69
N PRO A 84 -7.22 -3.04 6.03
CA PRO A 84 -7.89 -2.05 5.20
C PRO A 84 -7.43 -2.13 3.75
N PHE A 85 -8.33 -1.81 2.83
CA PHE A 85 -8.15 -1.97 1.40
C PHE A 85 -6.84 -1.39 0.90
N ARG A 86 -6.50 -0.15 1.26
CA ARG A 86 -5.29 0.50 0.75
C ARG A 86 -3.99 -0.24 1.10
N TYR A 87 -3.92 -0.86 2.28
CA TYR A 87 -2.76 -1.64 2.71
C TYR A 87 -2.80 -3.07 2.17
N ALA A 88 -4.00 -3.65 2.06
CA ALA A 88 -4.20 -4.94 1.40
C ALA A 88 -3.75 -4.90 -0.06
N LEU A 89 -4.14 -3.87 -0.83
CA LEU A 89 -3.77 -3.74 -2.23
C LEU A 89 -2.26 -3.58 -2.40
N GLN A 90 -1.61 -2.82 -1.50
CA GLN A 90 -0.16 -2.68 -1.45
C GLN A 90 0.55 -4.03 -1.32
N VAL A 91 0.11 -4.88 -0.38
CA VAL A 91 0.67 -6.22 -0.20
C VAL A 91 0.41 -7.11 -1.41
N ILE A 92 -0.80 -7.05 -1.98
CA ILE A 92 -1.16 -7.86 -3.16
C ILE A 92 -0.30 -7.49 -4.36
N ASP A 93 -0.17 -6.22 -4.70
CA ASP A 93 0.68 -5.77 -5.81
C ASP A 93 2.14 -6.19 -5.59
N SER A 94 2.65 -6.02 -4.37
CA SER A 94 4.01 -6.40 -4.02
C SER A 94 4.25 -7.91 -4.13
N ALA A 95 3.28 -8.73 -3.70
CA ALA A 95 3.34 -10.17 -3.85
C ALA A 95 3.35 -10.60 -5.33
N LEU A 96 2.45 -10.02 -6.15
CA LEU A 96 2.39 -10.30 -7.58
C LEU A 96 3.68 -9.87 -8.29
N ARG A 97 4.21 -8.68 -7.97
CA ARG A 97 5.47 -8.18 -8.52
C ARG A 97 6.67 -9.05 -8.11
N SER A 98 6.60 -9.70 -6.96
CA SER A 98 7.60 -10.66 -6.47
C SER A 98 7.44 -12.08 -7.05
N GLY A 99 6.49 -12.28 -7.97
CA GLY A 99 6.28 -13.55 -8.68
C GLY A 99 5.24 -14.49 -8.09
N VAL A 100 4.50 -14.09 -7.04
CA VAL A 100 3.36 -14.87 -6.56
C VAL A 100 2.24 -14.81 -7.60
N SER A 101 1.74 -15.95 -8.06
CA SER A 101 0.71 -15.93 -9.11
C SER A 101 -0.67 -15.58 -8.55
N PRO A 102 -1.52 -14.85 -9.31
CA PRO A 102 -2.91 -14.58 -8.91
C PRO A 102 -3.70 -15.86 -8.60
N GLU A 103 -3.46 -16.94 -9.34
CA GLU A 103 -4.10 -18.24 -9.17
C GLU A 103 -3.73 -18.85 -7.83
N SER A 104 -2.47 -18.77 -7.40
CA SER A 104 -2.03 -19.27 -6.10
C SER A 104 -2.68 -18.51 -4.94
N ILE A 105 -2.85 -17.19 -5.07
CA ILE A 105 -3.56 -16.36 -4.09
C ILE A 105 -5.04 -16.77 -4.05
N ALA A 106 -5.69 -16.90 -5.21
CA ALA A 106 -7.09 -17.33 -5.28
C ALA A 106 -7.30 -18.77 -4.75
N GLN A 107 -6.41 -19.71 -5.09
CA GLN A 107 -6.48 -21.09 -4.62
C GLN A 107 -6.24 -21.21 -3.13
N SER A 108 -5.38 -20.35 -2.56
CA SER A 108 -5.14 -20.35 -1.12
C SER A 108 -6.45 -20.16 -0.35
N CYS A 109 -7.47 -19.49 -0.91
CA CYS A 109 -8.79 -19.34 -0.31
C CYS A 109 -9.56 -20.65 -0.10
N ASN A 110 -9.29 -21.70 -0.90
CA ASN A 110 -10.00 -22.98 -0.79
C ASN A 110 -9.77 -23.66 0.58
N ALA A 111 -8.63 -23.39 1.22
CA ALA A 111 -8.34 -23.92 2.54
C ALA A 111 -9.16 -23.26 3.67
N TRP A 112 -9.83 -22.12 3.41
CA TRP A 112 -10.20 -21.18 4.49
C TRP A 112 -11.60 -21.33 5.09
N LYS A 113 -12.49 -22.15 4.52
CA LYS A 113 -13.91 -22.28 4.97
C LYS A 113 -14.56 -20.92 5.32
N ARG A 114 -14.18 -19.85 4.62
CA ARG A 114 -14.57 -18.47 4.84
C ARG A 114 -14.86 -17.80 3.51
N ASP A 115 -15.70 -16.76 3.54
CA ASP A 115 -15.94 -15.94 2.36
C ASP A 115 -14.63 -15.24 1.93
N CYS A 116 -14.15 -15.62 0.76
CA CYS A 116 -12.97 -15.05 0.12
C CYS A 116 -13.32 -14.19 -1.10
N SER A 117 -14.59 -13.78 -1.26
CA SER A 117 -15.04 -12.88 -2.32
C SER A 117 -14.24 -11.58 -2.37
N ARG A 118 -13.77 -11.10 -1.21
CA ARG A 118 -12.87 -9.95 -1.09
C ARG A 118 -11.55 -10.17 -1.84
N VAL A 119 -10.97 -11.36 -1.77
CA VAL A 119 -9.70 -11.69 -2.45
C VAL A 119 -9.88 -11.65 -3.95
N THR A 120 -10.93 -12.28 -4.48
CA THR A 120 -11.28 -12.21 -5.90
C THR A 120 -11.45 -10.76 -6.36
N LYS A 121 -12.16 -9.95 -5.58
CA LYS A 121 -12.34 -8.52 -5.89
C LYS A 121 -11.03 -7.72 -5.82
N MET A 122 -10.13 -8.03 -4.90
CA MET A 122 -8.80 -7.41 -4.86
C MET A 122 -7.95 -7.77 -6.06
N LEU A 123 -7.94 -9.04 -6.47
CA LEU A 123 -7.18 -9.48 -7.64
C LEU A 123 -7.64 -8.78 -8.94
N MET A 124 -8.94 -8.44 -9.06
CA MET A 124 -9.44 -7.61 -10.17
C MET A 124 -8.91 -6.16 -10.15
N LEU A 125 -8.57 -5.64 -8.97
CA LEU A 125 -8.02 -4.30 -8.79
C LEU A 125 -6.48 -4.30 -8.73
N ALA A 126 -5.84 -5.45 -8.60
CA ALA A 126 -4.40 -5.56 -8.48
C ALA A 126 -3.68 -5.09 -9.75
N ASP A 127 -2.48 -4.57 -9.56
CA ASP A 127 -1.63 -4.08 -10.63
C ASP A 127 -0.15 -4.28 -10.26
N PRO A 128 0.49 -5.35 -10.76
CA PRO A 128 1.90 -5.60 -10.46
C PRO A 128 2.85 -4.57 -11.09
N ASN A 129 2.35 -3.69 -11.98
CA ASN A 129 3.18 -2.65 -12.61
C ASN A 129 3.46 -1.45 -11.69
N SER A 130 2.74 -1.29 -10.55
CA SER A 130 3.14 -0.30 -9.54
C SER A 130 4.56 -0.60 -9.07
N GLU A 131 5.48 0.35 -9.21
CA GLU A 131 6.92 0.08 -9.07
C GLU A 131 7.32 -0.12 -7.61
N ASN A 132 6.55 0.48 -6.70
CA ASN A 132 6.79 0.43 -5.27
C ASN A 132 5.47 0.57 -4.49
N GLY A 133 5.58 0.37 -3.19
CA GLY A 133 4.41 0.29 -2.32
C GLY A 133 3.75 1.63 -2.11
N GLY A 134 4.48 2.73 -2.31
CA GLY A 134 3.94 4.09 -2.27
C GLY A 134 2.96 4.33 -3.43
N GLU A 135 3.31 3.88 -4.63
CA GLU A 135 2.43 3.92 -5.80
C GLU A 135 1.18 3.06 -5.61
N SER A 136 1.34 1.81 -5.16
CA SER A 136 0.20 0.93 -4.87
C SER A 136 -0.74 1.55 -3.81
N LEU A 137 -0.17 2.16 -2.77
CA LEU A 137 -0.93 2.84 -1.73
C LEU A 137 -1.67 4.08 -2.26
N PHE A 138 -1.00 4.88 -3.09
CA PHE A 138 -1.61 6.05 -3.73
C PHE A 138 -2.72 5.64 -4.70
N ARG A 139 -2.50 4.62 -5.52
CA ARG A 139 -3.50 4.05 -6.43
C ARG A 139 -4.71 3.54 -5.66
N ALA A 140 -4.51 2.85 -4.54
CA ALA A 140 -5.60 2.43 -3.70
C ALA A 140 -6.39 3.61 -3.12
N LEU A 141 -5.71 4.71 -2.75
CA LEU A 141 -6.38 5.93 -2.31
C LEU A 141 -7.26 6.54 -3.41
N LEU A 142 -6.78 6.58 -4.66
CA LEU A 142 -7.58 7.05 -5.80
C LEU A 142 -8.89 6.23 -5.93
N LEU A 143 -8.78 4.91 -5.81
CA LEU A 143 -9.92 3.99 -5.86
C LEU A 143 -10.86 4.18 -4.65
N GLU A 144 -10.34 4.41 -3.44
CA GLU A 144 -11.16 4.71 -2.26
C GLU A 144 -11.90 6.05 -2.39
N LEU A 145 -11.29 7.04 -3.03
CA LEU A 145 -11.92 8.34 -3.28
C LEU A 145 -13.02 8.28 -4.36
N GLY A 146 -13.12 7.13 -5.05
CA GLY A 146 -14.14 6.84 -6.06
C GLY A 146 -13.73 7.19 -7.48
N PHE A 147 -12.46 7.49 -7.74
CA PHE A 147 -11.98 7.73 -9.11
C PHE A 147 -11.96 6.44 -9.92
N ALA A 148 -12.05 6.58 -11.25
CA ALA A 148 -11.84 5.45 -12.14
C ALA A 148 -10.42 4.87 -11.95
N ARG A 149 -10.19 3.63 -12.41
CA ARG A 149 -8.86 3.02 -12.36
C ARG A 149 -7.92 3.82 -13.28
N PRO A 150 -6.77 4.31 -12.79
CA PRO A 150 -5.78 4.96 -13.63
C PRO A 150 -5.09 3.93 -14.54
N LEU A 151 -4.60 4.38 -15.69
CA LEU A 151 -3.53 3.67 -16.40
C LEU A 151 -2.23 3.87 -15.63
N THR A 152 -1.47 2.82 -15.41
CA THR A 152 -0.23 2.83 -14.62
C THR A 152 0.98 2.74 -15.53
N GLN A 153 2.09 3.39 -15.15
CA GLN A 153 3.40 3.27 -15.81
C GLN A 153 3.36 3.50 -17.33
N VAL A 154 2.59 4.50 -17.77
CA VAL A 154 2.34 4.76 -19.20
C VAL A 154 3.57 5.40 -19.84
N VAL A 155 3.96 4.89 -21.01
CA VAL A 155 5.00 5.46 -21.84
C VAL A 155 4.41 6.48 -22.81
N LEU A 156 4.97 7.69 -22.84
CA LEU A 156 4.61 8.80 -23.70
C LEU A 156 5.83 9.22 -24.53
N ILE A 157 5.59 9.72 -25.74
CA ILE A 157 6.64 10.24 -26.62
C ILE A 157 6.42 11.74 -26.80
N GLY A 158 7.41 12.54 -26.41
CA GLY A 158 7.39 13.99 -26.51
C GLY A 158 7.17 14.45 -27.95
N PRO A 159 6.12 15.23 -28.24
CA PRO A 159 5.81 15.65 -29.61
C PRO A 159 6.83 16.65 -30.17
N THR A 160 7.55 17.38 -29.31
CA THR A 160 8.55 18.36 -29.70
C THR A 160 9.94 17.74 -29.71
N SER A 161 10.31 17.05 -28.63
CA SER A 161 11.68 16.54 -28.46
C SER A 161 11.90 15.11 -28.98
N GLY A 162 10.82 14.34 -29.20
CA GLY A 162 10.89 12.90 -29.48
C GLY A 162 11.31 12.03 -28.29
N GLN A 163 11.50 12.63 -27.09
CA GLN A 163 11.94 11.91 -25.90
C GLN A 163 10.87 10.97 -25.36
N ILE A 164 11.32 9.86 -24.78
CA ILE A 164 10.43 8.88 -24.15
C ILE A 164 10.31 9.20 -22.66
N TYR A 165 9.07 9.33 -22.21
CA TYR A 165 8.71 9.58 -20.82
C TYR A 165 7.88 8.44 -20.28
N ARG A 166 8.13 8.03 -19.04
CA ARG A 166 7.22 7.18 -18.29
C ARG A 166 6.56 8.00 -17.19
N VAL A 167 5.26 7.79 -16.99
CA VAL A 167 4.46 8.47 -15.97
C VAL A 167 3.76 7.46 -15.07
N ASP A 168 3.68 7.75 -13.77
CA ASP A 168 3.20 6.78 -12.79
C ASP A 168 1.71 6.47 -12.98
N PHE A 169 0.90 7.51 -13.16
CA PHE A 169 -0.54 7.39 -13.41
C PHE A 169 -1.00 8.33 -14.52
N LEU A 170 -1.88 7.83 -15.37
CA LEU A 170 -2.52 8.60 -16.43
C LEU A 170 -4.04 8.39 -16.42
N TYR A 171 -4.76 9.50 -16.53
CA TYR A 171 -6.18 9.54 -16.86
C TYR A 171 -6.37 10.22 -18.22
N ILE A 172 -7.32 9.68 -18.99
CA ILE A 172 -7.90 10.36 -20.15
C ILE A 172 -9.30 10.80 -19.71
N THR A 173 -9.52 12.10 -19.63
CA THR A 173 -10.81 12.66 -19.24
C THR A 173 -11.87 12.43 -20.34
N PRO A 174 -13.17 12.59 -20.04
CA PRO A 174 -14.23 12.43 -21.04
C PRO A 174 -14.09 13.34 -22.28
N ASN A 175 -13.44 14.50 -22.15
CA ASN A 175 -13.17 15.42 -23.26
C ASN A 175 -11.79 15.20 -23.92
N GLY A 176 -11.11 14.09 -23.63
CA GLY A 176 -9.84 13.70 -24.27
C GLY A 176 -8.59 14.35 -23.68
N LYS A 177 -8.72 15.17 -22.63
CA LYS A 177 -7.58 15.77 -21.93
C LYS A 177 -6.80 14.72 -21.15
N LEU A 178 -5.48 14.84 -21.12
CA LEU A 178 -4.61 14.00 -20.30
C LEU A 178 -4.43 14.62 -18.90
N VAL A 179 -4.61 13.80 -17.87
CA VAL A 179 -4.22 14.15 -16.49
C VAL A 179 -3.20 13.14 -16.02
N ILE A 180 -1.97 13.62 -15.84
CA ILE A 180 -0.82 12.84 -15.38
C ILE A 180 -0.67 13.07 -13.88
N ILE A 181 -0.46 12.01 -13.11
CA ILE A 181 -0.12 12.12 -11.70
C ILE A 181 1.23 11.45 -11.48
N GLU A 182 2.18 12.20 -10.93
CA GLU A 182 3.50 11.70 -10.56
C GLU A 182 3.58 11.57 -9.04
N PHE A 183 3.78 10.35 -8.53
CA PHE A 183 3.90 10.08 -7.11
C PHE A 183 5.37 10.05 -6.70
N ASN A 184 5.82 11.14 -6.09
CA ASN A 184 7.16 11.21 -5.53
C ASN A 184 7.17 10.61 -4.11
N GLY A 185 7.73 9.40 -3.99
CA GLY A 185 8.07 8.82 -2.70
C GLY A 185 9.10 9.66 -1.92
N MET A 186 9.21 9.45 -0.60
CA MET A 186 10.18 10.16 0.26
C MET A 186 11.65 9.93 -0.14
N ALA A 187 11.92 8.93 -0.98
CA ALA A 187 13.27 8.53 -1.40
C ALA A 187 14.03 9.61 -2.20
N LYS A 188 13.35 10.64 -2.76
CA LYS A 188 14.06 11.69 -3.52
C LYS A 188 14.71 12.79 -2.66
N TYR A 189 14.48 12.82 -1.34
CA TYR A 189 15.09 13.85 -0.46
C TYR A 189 16.32 13.38 0.32
N SER A 190 16.62 12.08 0.32
CA SER A 190 17.78 11.51 1.02
C SER A 190 19.01 11.26 0.13
N ASP A 191 18.86 11.34 -1.20
CA ASP A 191 19.99 11.18 -2.12
C ASP A 191 20.51 12.52 -2.65
N THR A 192 21.47 13.09 -1.92
CA THR A 192 22.43 14.05 -2.49
C THR A 192 23.37 13.38 -3.50
N SER A 193 23.32 12.04 -3.63
CA SER A 193 24.12 11.24 -4.58
C SER A 193 23.51 11.13 -5.99
N MET A 194 22.27 11.60 -6.20
CA MET A 194 21.57 11.53 -7.49
C MET A 194 22.13 12.48 -8.57
N LEU A 195 23.39 12.88 -8.52
CA LEU A 195 24.10 13.39 -9.68
C LEU A 195 24.60 12.17 -10.46
N ASN A 196 23.76 11.57 -11.31
CA ASN A 196 24.13 10.50 -12.26
C ASN A 196 25.16 10.99 -13.31
N GLY A 197 26.29 11.58 -12.88
CA GLY A 197 27.28 12.24 -13.71
C GLY A 197 26.80 13.49 -14.47
N GLN A 198 25.51 13.85 -14.38
CA GLN A 198 24.92 14.97 -15.10
C GLN A 198 25.13 16.30 -14.39
N SER A 199 25.48 17.33 -15.16
CA SER A 199 25.56 18.69 -14.63
C SER A 199 24.17 19.19 -14.24
N LEU A 200 24.11 20.11 -13.27
CA LEU A 200 22.86 20.77 -12.86
C LEU A 200 22.12 21.39 -14.06
N GLN A 201 22.87 21.94 -15.02
CA GLN A 201 22.34 22.51 -16.26
C GLN A 201 21.65 21.46 -17.14
N GLN A 202 22.22 20.25 -17.27
CA GLN A 202 21.61 19.17 -18.04
C GLN A 202 20.28 18.71 -17.43
N LYS A 203 20.20 18.61 -16.10
CA LYS A 203 18.96 18.26 -15.41
C LYS A 203 17.87 19.31 -15.60
N VAL A 204 18.23 20.59 -15.46
CA VAL A 204 17.28 21.70 -15.67
C VAL A 204 16.79 21.68 -17.12
N GLY A 205 17.69 21.51 -18.09
CA GLY A 205 17.31 21.41 -19.50
C GLY A 205 16.38 20.22 -19.79
N ALA A 206 16.67 19.04 -19.24
CA ALA A 206 15.81 17.87 -19.39
C ALA A 206 14.43 18.05 -18.76
N GLN A 207 14.37 18.70 -17.58
CA GLN A 207 13.10 19.02 -16.92
C GLN A 207 12.29 20.04 -17.72
N MET A 208 12.93 21.07 -18.26
CA MET A 208 12.28 22.07 -19.13
C MET A 208 11.70 21.43 -20.39
N LEU A 209 12.46 20.58 -21.09
CA LEU A 209 11.99 19.86 -22.27
C LEU A 209 10.82 18.94 -21.96
N ARG A 210 10.87 18.22 -20.82
CA ARG A 210 9.75 17.40 -20.35
C ARG A 210 8.50 18.24 -20.13
N GLU A 211 8.61 19.37 -19.45
CA GLU A 211 7.47 20.25 -19.19
C GLU A 211 6.88 20.83 -20.48
N GLU A 212 7.72 21.21 -21.44
CA GLU A 212 7.28 21.68 -22.76
C GLU A 212 6.53 20.59 -23.54
N ASP A 213 7.05 19.36 -23.58
CA ASP A 213 6.40 18.25 -24.26
C ASP A 213 5.06 17.87 -23.62
N LEU A 214 5.02 17.75 -22.29
CA LEU A 214 3.78 17.42 -21.58
C LEU A 214 2.73 18.53 -21.75
N LYS A 215 3.16 19.80 -21.79
CA LYS A 215 2.30 20.93 -22.12
C LYS A 215 1.81 20.88 -23.56
N ALA A 216 2.66 20.53 -24.51
CA ALA A 216 2.29 20.38 -25.93
C ALA A 216 1.27 19.25 -26.16
N MET A 217 1.26 18.23 -25.31
CA MET A 217 0.21 17.19 -25.27
C MET A 217 -1.12 17.68 -24.68
N GLY A 218 -1.18 18.92 -24.15
CA GLY A 218 -2.35 19.42 -23.41
C GLY A 218 -2.54 18.74 -22.05
N ALA A 219 -1.49 18.12 -21.50
CA ALA A 219 -1.59 17.40 -20.24
C ALA A 219 -1.61 18.35 -19.03
N THR A 220 -2.38 17.98 -18.00
CA THR A 220 -2.24 18.55 -16.66
C THR A 220 -1.43 17.58 -15.82
N VAL A 221 -0.30 18.04 -15.28
CA VAL A 221 0.58 17.24 -14.43
C VAL A 221 0.32 17.60 -12.96
N ILE A 222 0.03 16.58 -12.14
CA ILE A 222 -0.22 16.71 -10.70
C ILE A 222 0.89 15.97 -9.97
N ASN A 223 1.68 16.68 -9.18
CA ASN A 223 2.70 16.08 -8.33
C ASN A 223 2.10 15.67 -6.99
N ALA A 224 2.07 14.37 -6.72
CA ALA A 224 1.65 13.79 -5.46
C ALA A 224 2.85 13.36 -4.61
N SER A 225 2.66 13.35 -3.30
CA SER A 225 3.66 12.89 -2.34
C SER A 225 2.98 12.21 -1.15
N TRP A 226 3.79 11.75 -0.20
CA TRP A 226 3.29 11.26 1.09
C TRP A 226 2.42 12.28 1.84
N ASN A 227 2.66 13.58 1.68
CA ASN A 227 1.80 14.60 2.29
C ASN A 227 0.41 14.66 1.65
N THR A 228 0.32 14.32 0.36
CA THR A 228 -0.96 14.21 -0.36
C THR A 228 -1.81 13.06 0.19
N LEU A 229 -1.20 11.92 0.54
CA LEU A 229 -1.89 10.79 1.16
C LEU A 229 -2.56 11.14 2.50
N ARG A 230 -2.02 12.12 3.23
CA ARG A 230 -2.57 12.61 4.50
C ARG A 230 -3.71 13.62 4.34
N LYS A 231 -4.00 14.07 3.12
CA LYS A 231 -5.08 15.04 2.82
C LYS A 231 -6.03 14.55 1.73
N PRO A 232 -6.75 13.43 1.91
CA PRO A 232 -7.46 12.81 0.80
C PRO A 232 -8.62 13.63 0.22
N GLN A 233 -9.29 14.45 1.02
CA GLN A 233 -10.34 15.34 0.51
C GLN A 233 -9.78 16.48 -0.33
N ALA A 234 -8.61 17.03 0.04
CA ALA A 234 -7.93 18.03 -0.78
C ALA A 234 -7.48 17.42 -2.12
N LEU A 235 -6.88 16.22 -2.08
CA LEU A 235 -6.56 15.47 -3.29
C LEU A 235 -7.79 15.25 -4.16
N LYS A 236 -8.93 14.84 -3.57
CA LYS A 236 -10.18 14.64 -4.29
C LYS A 236 -10.65 15.91 -5.00
N SER A 237 -10.61 17.07 -4.33
CA SER A 237 -10.97 18.36 -4.95
C SER A 237 -10.07 18.66 -6.16
N THR A 238 -8.75 18.58 -5.98
CA THR A 238 -7.77 18.83 -7.04
C THR A 238 -7.99 17.93 -8.25
N LEU A 239 -8.26 16.65 -8.05
CA LEU A 239 -8.49 15.70 -9.14
C LEU A 239 -9.83 15.93 -9.86
N LEU A 240 -10.89 16.30 -9.13
CA LEU A 240 -12.17 16.68 -9.72
C LEU A 240 -12.04 17.96 -10.56
N GLU A 241 -11.34 18.97 -10.04
CA GLU A 241 -11.04 20.21 -10.78
C GLU A 241 -10.21 19.95 -12.04
N ALA A 242 -9.30 18.97 -11.99
CA ALA A 242 -8.51 18.55 -13.16
C ALA A 242 -9.33 17.76 -14.21
N GLY A 243 -10.55 17.33 -13.87
CA GLY A 243 -11.45 16.57 -14.74
C GLY A 243 -11.28 15.05 -14.66
N VAL A 244 -10.63 14.53 -13.62
CA VAL A 244 -10.42 13.09 -13.44
C VAL A 244 -11.77 12.39 -13.24
N PRO A 245 -12.09 11.36 -14.04
CA PRO A 245 -13.40 10.73 -13.98
C PRO A 245 -13.59 9.90 -12.71
N LEU A 246 -14.80 9.96 -12.15
CA LEU A 246 -15.25 9.02 -11.13
C LEU A 246 -15.59 7.65 -11.74
N SER A 247 -15.43 6.59 -10.96
CA SER A 247 -15.84 5.25 -11.33
C SER A 247 -17.37 5.18 -11.48
N ARG A 248 -17.84 4.53 -12.54
CA ARG A 248 -19.28 4.22 -12.72
C ARG A 248 -19.77 3.12 -11.77
N THR A 249 -18.85 2.37 -11.18
CA THR A 249 -19.15 1.27 -10.26
C THR A 249 -18.52 1.59 -8.90
N PRO A 250 -19.34 1.98 -7.90
CA PRO A 250 -18.84 2.22 -6.55
C PRO A 250 -18.23 0.96 -5.96
N LEU A 251 -17.06 1.07 -5.34
CA LEU A 251 -16.42 -0.02 -4.61
C LEU A 251 -16.99 -0.08 -3.18
N SER A 252 -18.31 -0.29 -3.06
CA SER A 252 -19.04 -0.26 -1.76
C SER A 252 -18.61 -1.34 -0.76
N TRP A 253 -17.87 -2.34 -1.23
CA TRP A 253 -17.35 -3.44 -0.43
C TRP A 253 -15.97 -3.15 0.20
N LEU A 254 -15.36 -1.99 -0.08
CA LEU A 254 -14.07 -1.62 0.49
C LEU A 254 -14.19 -1.38 2.00
N ARG A 255 -13.28 -1.99 2.76
CA ARG A 255 -12.98 -1.60 4.14
C ARG A 255 -11.92 -0.51 4.06
N THR A 256 -12.30 0.74 4.22
CA THR A 256 -11.38 1.86 3.95
C THR A 256 -10.36 2.05 5.06
N GLY A 257 -9.20 2.61 4.73
CA GLY A 257 -8.20 3.00 5.73
C GLY A 257 -8.61 4.20 6.61
N PHE A 258 -9.63 4.96 6.18
CA PHE A 258 -10.10 6.18 6.86
C PHE A 258 -10.69 5.89 8.25
N ASP A 259 -11.42 4.78 8.38
CA ASP A 259 -12.08 4.40 9.62
C ASP A 259 -11.07 4.14 10.75
N LEU A 260 -9.86 3.65 10.42
CA LEU A 260 -8.80 3.39 11.40
C LEU A 260 -7.97 4.62 11.77
N GLU A 261 -7.72 5.56 10.84
CA GLU A 261 -7.07 6.84 11.21
C GLU A 261 -8.00 7.70 12.08
N GLN A 262 -9.32 7.63 11.84
CA GLN A 262 -10.31 8.26 12.71
C GLN A 262 -10.31 7.61 14.10
N ALA A 263 -10.33 6.28 14.18
CA ALA A 263 -10.28 5.53 15.45
C ALA A 263 -9.00 5.78 16.25
N ARG A 264 -7.82 5.75 15.59
CA ARG A 264 -6.53 6.04 16.26
C ARG A 264 -6.42 7.48 16.76
N LYS A 265 -7.00 8.46 16.06
CA LYS A 265 -7.06 9.86 16.56
C LYS A 265 -7.90 9.97 17.83
N THR A 266 -8.98 9.19 17.94
CA THR A 266 -9.81 9.14 19.14
C THR A 266 -9.06 8.50 20.32
N ASP A 267 -8.31 7.42 20.07
CA ASP A 267 -7.53 6.72 21.12
C ASP A 267 -6.38 7.58 21.67
N TYR A 268 -5.73 8.42 20.85
CA TYR A 268 -4.73 9.38 21.35
C TYR A 268 -5.34 10.49 22.22
N SER A 269 -6.61 10.85 22.03
CA SER A 269 -7.29 11.84 22.87
C SER A 269 -7.69 11.28 24.24
N ILE A 270 -8.04 9.99 24.31
CA ILE A 270 -8.37 9.30 25.57
C ILE A 270 -7.09 8.99 26.37
N ALA A 271 -5.98 8.65 25.70
CA ALA A 271 -4.68 8.46 26.37
C ALA A 271 -4.09 9.79 26.91
N ALA A 272 -4.42 10.94 26.30
CA ALA A 272 -3.98 12.25 26.80
C ALA A 272 -4.81 12.77 27.99
N GLN A 273 -6.05 12.30 28.17
CA GLN A 273 -6.90 12.67 29.32
C GLN A 273 -6.68 11.79 30.56
N ALA A 274 -6.07 10.62 30.42
CA ALA A 274 -5.76 9.72 31.54
C ALA A 274 -4.51 10.09 32.36
N ASN A 275 -3.76 11.15 31.97
CA ASN A 275 -2.51 11.56 32.63
C ASN A 275 -2.60 12.84 33.48
N ILE A 276 -3.80 13.31 33.84
CA ILE A 276 -3.96 14.52 34.70
C ILE A 276 -4.51 14.18 36.11
N SER A 277 -4.89 12.94 36.42
CA SER A 277 -5.46 12.59 37.73
C SER A 277 -4.62 11.59 38.54
N GLY A 278 -3.32 11.85 38.69
CA GLY A 278 -2.42 10.96 39.42
C GLY A 278 -1.26 11.69 40.09
N ASN A 279 -1.54 12.72 40.89
CA ASN A 279 -0.53 13.29 41.77
C ASN A 279 -1.11 13.57 43.16
N SER A 280 -1.14 12.53 43.99
CA SER A 280 -1.18 12.65 45.45
C SER A 280 -0.75 11.31 46.03
N PHE A 281 0.47 11.21 46.52
CA PHE A 281 0.73 10.91 47.93
C PHE A 281 2.24 11.08 48.17
N ALA A 282 2.54 12.13 48.93
CA ALA A 282 3.81 12.33 49.60
C ALA A 282 3.73 11.72 51.01
N ALA A 283 4.91 11.40 51.54
CA ALA A 283 5.25 10.89 52.88
C ALA A 283 5.07 9.38 53.08
#